data_AF-S4P1V8-F1
#
_entry.id   AF-S4P1V8-F1
#
_cell.length_a   1.000
_cell.length_b   1.000
_cell.length_c   1.000
_cell.angle_alpha   90.00
_cell.angle_beta   90.00
_cell.angle_gamma   90.00
#
_symmetry.space_group_name_H-M   'P 1'
#
loop_
_entity.id
_entity.type
_entity.pdbx_description
1 polymer ?
#
loop_
_entity_poly.entity_id
_entity_poly.type
_entity_poly.pdbx_seq_one_letter_code
_entity_poly.pdbx_strand_id
1 'polypeptide(L)'
;WHERETRGDKVKERLSLVYVARAYLSAVQVTEKRNLVWDMKSLLARNPKGHLTAGIYFISKQKDTQLTMIFDGHNGKQRKKFKFETFLEVQKIPEEVVDDVEECNDQLRLRDGELLSVLKKLATIMTDEEFVAEMLEINDRVVQLSAGEK
;
A
#
# COMPACT_ATOMS: atom_id res chain seq x y z
N TRP A 1 -23.51 15.92 1.90
CA TRP A 1 -22.84 16.07 3.21
C TRP A 1 -22.01 17.33 3.17
N HIS A 2 -22.20 18.27 4.11
CA HIS A 2 -21.37 19.47 4.22
C HIS A 2 -20.32 19.29 5.33
N GLU A 3 -19.04 19.51 5.02
CA GLU A 3 -17.94 19.48 5.98
C GLU A 3 -17.26 20.85 6.05
N ARG A 4 -16.85 21.24 7.25
CA ARG A 4 -16.06 22.44 7.51
C ARG A 4 -14.86 22.06 8.37
N GLU A 5 -13.67 22.24 7.84
CA GLU A 5 -12.40 22.06 8.55
C GLU A 5 -11.80 23.43 8.86
N THR A 6 -11.39 23.65 10.11
CA THR A 6 -10.72 24.90 10.53
C THR A 6 -9.34 24.58 11.08
N ARG A 7 -8.28 25.19 10.52
CA ARG A 7 -6.90 25.11 11.01
C ARG A 7 -6.33 26.52 11.17
N GLY A 8 -6.19 26.98 12.42
CA GLY A 8 -5.90 28.39 12.71
C GLY A 8 -6.97 29.28 12.10
N ASP A 9 -6.56 30.32 11.37
CA ASP A 9 -7.49 31.25 10.70
C ASP A 9 -8.00 30.73 9.34
N LYS A 10 -7.55 29.55 8.89
CA LYS A 10 -7.99 28.97 7.61
C LYS A 10 -9.20 28.08 7.81
N VAL A 11 -10.31 28.48 7.22
CA VAL A 11 -11.53 27.67 7.11
C VAL A 11 -11.62 27.08 5.71
N LYS A 12 -11.87 25.78 5.63
CA LYS A 12 -12.08 25.05 4.38
C LYS A 12 -13.43 24.36 4.44
N GLU A 13 -14.35 24.78 3.59
CA GLU A 13 -15.68 24.19 3.47
C GLU A 13 -15.74 23.28 2.24
N ARG A 14 -16.41 22.14 2.38
CA ARG A 14 -16.62 21.16 1.31
C ARG A 14 -18.08 20.71 1.33
N LEU A 15 -18.70 20.72 0.16
CA LEU A 15 -19.97 20.06 -0.08
C LEU A 15 -19.71 18.78 -0.87
N SER A 16 -19.95 17.64 -0.24
CA SER A 16 -19.90 16.33 -0.87
C SER A 16 -21.31 15.92 -1.30
N LEU A 17 -21.55 15.88 -2.60
CA LEU A 17 -22.72 15.24 -3.19
C LEU A 17 -22.44 13.75 -3.36
N VAL A 18 -23.32 12.89 -2.84
CA VAL A 18 -23.20 11.44 -2.99
C VAL A 18 -24.22 11.01 -4.05
N TYR A 19 -23.73 10.70 -5.24
CA TYR A 19 -24.54 10.10 -6.29
C TYR A 19 -24.56 8.58 -6.11
N VAL A 20 -25.76 8.00 -5.95
CA VAL A 20 -25.94 6.56 -5.74
C VAL A 20 -26.54 5.93 -7.00
N ALA A 21 -25.67 5.50 -7.92
CA ALA A 21 -26.08 4.84 -9.16
C ALA A 21 -26.54 3.39 -8.97
N ARG A 22 -26.12 2.74 -7.87
CA ARG A 22 -26.41 1.34 -7.53
C ARG A 22 -26.47 1.16 -6.01
N ALA A 23 -27.15 0.10 -5.56
CA ALA A 23 -27.27 -0.23 -4.14
C ALA A 23 -25.89 -0.41 -3.48
N TYR A 24 -25.70 0.24 -2.34
CA TYR A 24 -24.56 0.01 -1.46
C TYR A 24 -24.72 -1.38 -0.84
N LEU A 25 -23.85 -2.31 -1.22
CA LEU A 25 -23.96 -3.70 -0.74
C LEU A 25 -23.46 -3.82 0.70
N SER A 26 -22.18 -3.50 0.95
CA SER A 26 -21.58 -3.45 2.28
C SER A 26 -20.34 -2.57 2.28
N ALA A 27 -19.97 -2.05 3.46
CA ALA A 27 -18.74 -1.29 3.64
C ALA A 27 -17.50 -2.09 3.25
N VAL A 28 -17.44 -3.36 3.64
CA VAL A 28 -16.34 -4.27 3.32
C VAL A 28 -16.14 -4.37 1.81
N GLN A 29 -17.21 -4.64 1.05
CA GLN A 29 -17.10 -4.80 -0.41
C GLN A 29 -16.68 -3.51 -1.11
N VAL A 30 -17.11 -2.34 -0.62
CA VAL A 30 -16.69 -1.05 -1.19
C VAL A 30 -15.21 -0.81 -0.88
N THR A 31 -14.77 -1.06 0.35
CA THR A 31 -13.37 -0.86 0.76
C THR A 31 -12.42 -1.84 0.06
N GLU A 32 -12.78 -3.11 -0.07
CA GLU A 32 -11.99 -4.12 -0.78
C GLU A 32 -11.82 -3.75 -2.25
N LYS A 33 -12.91 -3.39 -2.93
CA LYS A 33 -12.86 -2.95 -4.33
C LYS A 33 -12.05 -1.68 -4.51
N ARG A 34 -12.16 -0.71 -3.59
CA ARG A 34 -11.35 0.51 -3.65
C ARG A 34 -9.87 0.20 -3.47
N ASN A 35 -9.54 -0.73 -2.58
CA ASN A 35 -8.17 -1.11 -2.27
C ASN A 35 -7.46 -1.77 -3.47
N LEU A 36 -8.19 -2.47 -4.35
CA LEU A 36 -7.63 -3.05 -5.59
C LEU A 36 -6.91 -1.99 -6.43
N VAL A 37 -7.56 -0.84 -6.63
CA VAL A 37 -7.06 0.25 -7.48
C VAL A 37 -6.46 1.41 -6.70
N TRP A 38 -6.34 1.31 -5.37
CA TRP A 38 -5.69 2.33 -4.56
C TRP A 38 -4.17 2.30 -4.77
N ASP A 39 -3.55 3.43 -5.10
CA ASP A 39 -2.12 3.50 -5.42
C ASP A 39 -1.21 3.24 -4.23
N MET A 40 -1.66 3.50 -3.00
CA MET A 40 -0.87 3.16 -1.80
C MET A 40 -1.21 1.75 -1.29
N LYS A 41 -0.25 0.84 -1.33
CA LYS A 41 -0.38 -0.53 -0.83
C LYS A 41 0.42 -0.72 0.45
N SER A 42 -0.14 -1.44 1.42
CA SER A 42 0.53 -1.71 2.69
C SER A 42 0.09 -3.02 3.34
N LEU A 43 1.03 -3.74 3.93
CA LEU A 43 0.81 -4.85 4.86
C LEU A 43 1.57 -4.51 6.14
N LEU A 44 0.87 -4.22 7.23
CA LEU A 44 1.45 -3.62 8.43
C LEU A 44 1.02 -4.36 9.69
N ALA A 45 1.97 -4.62 10.59
CA ALA A 45 1.71 -5.01 11.96
C ALA A 45 1.72 -3.79 12.89
N ARG A 46 0.82 -3.78 13.86
CA ARG A 46 0.73 -2.75 14.88
C ARG A 46 0.67 -3.36 16.26
N ASN A 47 1.23 -2.66 17.24
CA ASN A 47 1.06 -3.02 18.64
C ASN A 47 -0.34 -2.59 19.15
N PRO A 48 -0.74 -3.00 20.38
CA PRO A 48 -2.05 -2.63 20.95
C PRO A 48 -2.25 -1.12 21.14
N LYS A 49 -1.18 -0.32 21.13
CA LYS A 49 -1.25 1.15 21.17
C LYS A 49 -1.40 1.78 19.77
N GLY A 50 -1.52 0.95 18.72
CA GLY A 50 -1.66 1.38 17.33
C GLY A 50 -0.34 1.78 16.64
N HIS A 51 0.80 1.69 17.33
CA HIS A 51 2.10 2.02 16.74
C HIS A 51 2.54 0.94 15.75
N LEU A 52 3.05 1.37 14.61
CA LEU A 52 3.62 0.49 13.58
C LEU A 52 4.85 -0.24 14.13
N THR A 53 4.84 -1.56 14.08
CA THR A 53 5.96 -2.41 14.49
C THR A 53 6.73 -2.92 13.28
N ALA A 54 6.05 -3.57 12.36
CA ALA A 54 6.66 -4.16 11.17
C ALA A 54 5.76 -4.06 9.93
N GLY A 55 6.32 -4.39 8.78
CA GLY A 55 5.59 -4.57 7.53
C GLY A 55 6.18 -3.81 6.35
N ILE A 56 5.42 -3.82 5.26
CA ILE A 56 5.81 -3.25 3.98
C ILE A 56 4.77 -2.26 3.49
N TYR A 57 5.22 -1.22 2.78
CA TYR A 57 4.31 -0.35 2.03
C TYR A 57 5.02 0.28 0.83
N PHE A 58 4.22 0.69 -0.16
CA PHE A 58 4.67 1.44 -1.32
C PHE A 58 3.53 2.27 -1.90
N ILE A 59 3.89 3.25 -2.73
CA ILE A 59 2.95 4.01 -3.55
C ILE A 59 3.27 3.66 -5.00
N SER A 60 2.36 2.97 -5.68
CA SER A 60 2.47 2.60 -7.08
C SER A 60 2.65 3.83 -7.96
N LYS A 61 3.62 3.77 -8.86
CA LYS A 61 3.92 4.79 -9.88
C LYS A 61 4.29 4.07 -11.17
N GLN A 62 4.16 4.77 -12.30
CA GLN A 62 4.60 4.24 -13.60
C GLN A 62 6.10 3.90 -13.63
N LYS A 63 6.93 4.63 -12.87
CA LYS A 63 8.38 4.44 -12.82
C LYS A 63 8.91 4.59 -11.40
N ASP A 64 10.05 3.96 -11.16
CA ASP A 64 10.83 4.07 -9.92
C ASP A 64 10.04 3.74 -8.64
N THR A 65 9.05 2.86 -8.74
CA THR A 65 8.31 2.40 -7.55
C THR A 65 9.26 1.59 -6.67
N GLN A 66 9.34 1.97 -5.39
CA GLN A 66 10.14 1.28 -4.39
C GLN A 66 9.27 0.82 -3.23
N LEU A 67 9.57 -0.37 -2.74
CA LEU A 67 9.01 -0.90 -1.51
C LEU A 67 9.77 -0.32 -0.31
N THR A 68 9.04 0.08 0.72
CA THR A 68 9.62 0.34 2.03
C THR A 68 9.26 -0.80 2.97
N MET A 69 10.26 -1.42 3.60
CA MET A 69 10.10 -2.42 4.65
C MET A 69 10.52 -1.83 5.99
N ILE A 70 9.74 -2.11 7.02
CA ILE A 70 9.95 -1.67 8.39
C ILE A 70 9.87 -2.91 9.27
N PHE A 71 10.80 -3.05 10.19
CA PHE A 71 10.87 -4.16 11.15
C PHE A 71 11.83 -3.78 12.28
N ASP A 72 11.78 -4.45 13.42
CA ASP A 72 12.74 -4.29 14.50
C ASP A 72 13.90 -5.27 14.29
N GLY A 73 15.06 -4.80 13.84
CA GLY A 73 16.25 -5.64 13.70
C GLY A 73 17.11 -5.67 14.97
N HIS A 74 18.25 -6.36 14.92
CA HIS A 74 19.19 -6.45 16.05
C HIS A 74 19.66 -5.10 16.61
N ASN A 75 19.77 -4.08 15.74
CA ASN A 75 20.18 -2.71 16.11
C ASN A 75 18.98 -1.77 16.29
N GLY A 76 17.81 -2.32 16.59
CA GLY A 76 16.56 -1.59 16.72
C GLY A 76 15.83 -1.42 15.39
N LYS A 77 14.88 -0.48 15.37
CA LYS A 77 13.94 -0.30 14.28
C LYS A 77 14.63 0.06 12.96
N GLN A 78 14.46 -0.82 11.97
CA GLN A 78 14.96 -0.67 10.62
C GLN A 78 13.88 -0.12 9.68
N ARG A 79 14.33 0.63 8.68
CA ARG A 79 13.49 1.08 7.56
C ARG A 79 14.32 1.05 6.28
N LYS A 80 14.17 -0.03 5.52
CA LYS A 80 14.93 -0.28 4.29
C LYS A 80 14.04 -0.08 3.06
N LYS A 81 14.63 0.38 1.96
CA LYS A 81 13.94 0.55 0.68
C LYS A 81 14.50 -0.42 -0.34
N PHE A 82 13.61 -1.06 -1.09
CA PHE A 82 13.96 -2.07 -2.08
C PHE A 82 13.30 -1.76 -3.42
N LYS A 83 14.04 -2.08 -4.48
CA LYS A 83 13.51 -2.15 -5.83
C LYS A 83 12.73 -3.47 -5.99
N PHE A 84 11.66 -3.47 -6.77
CA PHE A 84 10.86 -4.70 -6.96
C PHE A 84 11.67 -5.77 -7.71
N GLU A 85 12.55 -5.34 -8.62
CA GLU A 85 13.45 -6.19 -9.39
C GLU A 85 14.35 -7.06 -8.49
N THR A 86 14.64 -6.60 -7.27
CA THR A 86 15.37 -7.39 -6.27
C THR A 86 14.70 -8.74 -6.00
N PHE A 87 13.36 -8.80 -6.00
CA PHE A 87 12.61 -10.00 -5.62
C PHE A 87 12.14 -10.87 -6.79
N LEU A 88 12.49 -10.51 -8.04
CA LEU A 88 12.13 -11.33 -9.22
C LEU A 88 12.87 -12.68 -9.22
N GLU A 89 14.16 -12.64 -8.92
CA GLU A 89 15.05 -13.79 -8.97
C GLU A 89 15.51 -14.17 -7.57
N VAL A 90 14.76 -15.05 -6.91
CA VAL A 90 14.98 -15.43 -5.50
C VAL A 90 16.42 -15.88 -5.22
N GLN A 91 17.07 -16.58 -6.16
CA GLN A 91 18.45 -17.06 -6.00
C GLN A 91 19.51 -15.95 -6.06
N LYS A 92 19.16 -14.76 -6.53
CA LYS A 92 20.06 -13.59 -6.64
C LYS A 92 19.87 -12.59 -5.51
N ILE A 93 18.92 -12.84 -4.60
CA ILE A 93 18.69 -11.94 -3.46
C ILE A 93 19.89 -12.04 -2.53
N PRO A 94 20.53 -10.92 -2.15
CA PRO A 94 21.62 -10.93 -1.17
C PRO A 94 21.15 -11.53 0.15
N GLU A 95 22.02 -12.31 0.81
CA GLU A 95 21.71 -13.00 2.07
C GLU A 95 21.19 -12.03 3.14
N GLU A 96 21.81 -10.85 3.29
CA GLU A 96 21.33 -9.80 4.22
C GLU A 96 19.87 -9.39 3.95
N VAL A 97 19.44 -9.36 2.68
CA VAL A 97 18.06 -9.01 2.32
C VAL A 97 17.11 -10.16 2.62
N VAL A 98 17.56 -11.41 2.49
CA VAL A 98 16.78 -12.58 2.90
C VAL A 98 16.56 -12.54 4.41
N ASP A 99 17.61 -12.29 5.19
CA ASP A 99 17.53 -12.18 6.65
C ASP A 99 16.59 -11.05 7.09
N ASP A 100 16.68 -9.87 6.45
CA ASP A 100 15.75 -8.76 6.72
C ASP A 100 14.28 -9.14 6.43
N VAL A 101 14.05 -9.91 5.37
CA VAL A 101 12.71 -10.35 4.96
C VAL A 101 12.16 -11.38 5.94
N GLU A 102 12.96 -12.34 6.39
CA GLU A 102 12.53 -13.33 7.39
C GLU A 102 12.26 -12.68 8.75
N GLU A 103 13.10 -11.74 9.20
CA GLU A 103 12.85 -10.99 10.44
C GLU A 103 11.53 -10.20 10.36
N CYS A 104 11.24 -9.57 9.22
CA CYS A 104 9.96 -8.91 8.98
C CYS A 104 8.79 -9.91 8.89
N ASN A 105 8.99 -11.07 8.28
CA ASN A 105 8.01 -12.15 8.15
C ASN A 105 7.52 -12.61 9.53
N ASP A 106 8.45 -12.86 10.45
CA ASP A 106 8.16 -13.30 11.81
C ASP A 106 7.39 -12.24 12.59
N GLN A 107 7.78 -10.97 12.45
CA GLN A 107 7.09 -9.86 13.11
C GLN A 107 5.69 -9.58 12.55
N LEU A 108 5.44 -9.98 11.29
CA LEU A 108 4.10 -10.02 10.68
C LEU A 108 3.30 -11.27 11.07
N ARG A 109 3.92 -12.24 11.75
CA ARG A 109 3.33 -13.54 12.12
C ARG A 109 2.87 -14.34 10.91
N LEU A 110 3.64 -14.26 9.83
CA LEU A 110 3.42 -15.05 8.63
C LEU A 110 4.14 -16.40 8.75
N ARG A 111 3.81 -17.36 7.89
CA ARG A 111 4.55 -18.63 7.83
C ARG A 111 5.92 -18.41 7.22
N ASP A 112 6.87 -19.30 7.49
CA ASP A 112 8.23 -19.24 6.96
C ASP A 112 8.23 -19.03 5.43
N GLY A 113 8.97 -18.01 4.96
CA GLY A 113 9.05 -17.64 3.55
C GLY A 113 7.77 -17.06 2.91
N GLU A 114 6.68 -16.85 3.67
CA GLU A 114 5.42 -16.34 3.11
C GLU A 114 5.56 -14.89 2.66
N LEU A 115 6.24 -14.03 3.42
CA LEU A 115 6.54 -12.66 3.00
C LEU A 115 7.38 -12.65 1.72
N LEU A 116 8.42 -13.48 1.65
CA LEU A 116 9.25 -13.59 0.44
C LEU A 116 8.43 -14.03 -0.78
N SER A 117 7.51 -14.98 -0.60
CA SER A 117 6.57 -15.37 -1.66
C SER A 117 5.65 -14.22 -2.07
N VAL A 118 5.18 -13.40 -1.13
CA VAL A 118 4.36 -12.21 -1.42
C VAL A 118 5.18 -11.17 -2.18
N LEU A 119 6.41 -10.91 -1.77
CA LEU A 119 7.32 -9.96 -2.41
C LEU A 119 7.66 -10.37 -3.85
N LYS A 120 7.87 -11.66 -4.11
CA LYS A 120 8.05 -12.18 -5.48
C LYS A 120 6.83 -11.94 -6.36
N LYS A 121 5.62 -12.25 -5.86
CA LYS A 121 4.37 -12.01 -6.61
C LYS A 121 4.17 -10.52 -6.87
N LEU A 122 4.41 -9.68 -5.86
CA LEU A 122 4.36 -8.23 -6.01
C LEU A 122 5.37 -7.75 -7.04
N ALA A 123 6.60 -8.25 -7.03
CA ALA A 123 7.60 -7.90 -8.03
C ALA A 123 7.14 -8.20 -9.45
N THR A 124 6.61 -9.40 -9.70
CA THR A 124 6.05 -9.78 -11.00
C THR A 124 4.94 -8.83 -11.46
N ILE A 125 4.01 -8.48 -10.56
CA ILE A 125 2.89 -7.57 -10.87
C ILE A 125 3.42 -6.15 -11.14
N MET A 126 4.35 -5.67 -10.32
CA MET A 126 4.84 -4.30 -10.40
C MET A 126 5.78 -4.06 -11.58
N THR A 127 6.33 -5.12 -12.18
CA THR A 127 7.11 -5.05 -13.43
C THR A 127 6.24 -5.12 -14.68
N ASP A 128 4.96 -5.42 -14.54
CA ASP A 128 3.98 -5.32 -15.63
C ASP A 128 3.55 -3.85 -15.77
N GLU A 129 4.25 -3.11 -16.63
CA GLU A 129 4.02 -1.68 -16.83
C GLU A 129 2.60 -1.38 -17.36
N GLU A 130 2.03 -2.27 -18.18
CA GLU A 130 0.69 -2.13 -18.74
C GLU A 130 -0.36 -2.26 -17.63
N PHE A 131 -0.26 -3.32 -16.82
CA PHE A 131 -1.14 -3.51 -15.67
C PHE A 131 -1.06 -2.33 -14.68
N VAL A 132 0.16 -1.86 -14.36
CA VAL A 132 0.34 -0.74 -13.44
C VAL A 132 -0.27 0.55 -14.01
N ALA A 133 -0.12 0.80 -15.31
CA ALA A 133 -0.72 1.95 -15.97
C ALA A 133 -2.25 1.91 -15.90
N GLU A 134 -2.87 0.78 -16.25
CA GLU A 134 -4.32 0.60 -16.17
C GLU A 134 -4.85 0.78 -14.73
N MET A 135 -4.17 0.19 -13.75
CA MET A 135 -4.56 0.29 -12.34
C MET A 135 -4.52 1.75 -11.85
N LEU A 136 -3.49 2.52 -12.25
CA LEU A 136 -3.36 3.93 -11.92
C LEU A 136 -4.41 4.79 -12.66
N GLU A 137 -4.75 4.48 -13.90
CA GLU A 137 -5.82 5.17 -14.63
C GLU A 137 -7.18 4.98 -13.96
N ILE A 138 -7.50 3.75 -13.55
CA ILE A 138 -8.74 3.47 -12.81
C ILE A 138 -8.73 4.23 -11.46
N ASN A 139 -7.59 4.28 -10.77
CA ASN A 139 -7.46 5.04 -9.53
C ASN A 139 -7.80 6.53 -9.74
N ASP A 140 -7.20 7.14 -10.78
CA ASP A 140 -7.40 8.55 -11.10
C ASP A 140 -8.86 8.81 -11.47
N ARG A 141 -9.47 7.96 -12.29
CA ARG A 141 -10.89 8.11 -12.65
C ARG A 141 -11.81 8.03 -11.43
N VAL A 142 -11.54 7.11 -10.49
CA VAL A 142 -12.29 7.03 -9.22
C VAL A 142 -12.13 8.32 -8.40
N VAL A 143 -10.92 8.88 -8.34
CA VAL A 143 -10.65 10.15 -7.62
C VAL A 143 -11.37 11.31 -8.27
N GLN A 144 -11.31 11.45 -9.60
CA GLN A 144 -12.02 12.48 -10.36
C GLN A 144 -13.53 12.42 -10.11
N LEU A 145 -14.13 11.24 -10.23
CA LEU A 145 -15.56 11.04 -9.98
C LEU A 145 -15.95 11.36 -8.53
N SER A 146 -15.07 11.05 -7.57
CA SER A 146 -15.32 11.31 -6.14
C SER A 146 -15.15 12.79 -5.77
N ALA A 147 -14.35 13.55 -6.53
CA ALA A 147 -14.15 14.97 -6.32
C ALA A 147 -15.37 15.82 -6.73
N GLY A 148 -16.32 15.22 -7.49
CA GLY A 148 -17.38 15.92 -8.18
C GLY A 148 -16.78 16.70 -9.34
N GLU A 149 -17.13 16.34 -10.59
CA GLU A 149 -16.70 17.12 -11.75
C GLU A 149 -17.15 18.60 -11.55
N LYS A 150 -16.24 19.54 -11.84
CA LYS A 150 -16.57 20.95 -12.00
C LYS A 150 -17.27 21.17 -13.32
#